data_AF-A0A2M6VDM8-F1
#
_entry.id   AF-A0A2M6VDM8-F1
#
_cell.length_a   1.000
_cell.length_b   1.000
_cell.length_c   1.000
_cell.angle_alpha   90.00
_cell.angle_beta   90.00
_cell.angle_gamma   90.00
#
_symmetry.space_group_name_H-M   'P 1'
#
loop_
_entity.id
_entity.type
_entity.pdbx_description
1 polymer ?
#
loop_
_entity_poly.entity_id
_entity_poly.type
_entity_poly.pdbx_seq_one_letter_code
_entity_poly.pdbx_strand_id
1 'polypeptide(L)'
;MIVGNGKPLADAQTSVRTRLNLPSSTDLHQNFIANNNTALHNRAIAIAHLIGKAFDGAKLVGSTNDREALFAALTYLQNNVSVVQRVVDADSSNAAIRAKVDAAFVLAGIAPNYENLIAEARVTTTVSSAAISTILNNVAYAASCLLESSCSYFSYMRVAGQSGQSGQSTFAYYTLTGTNWASIVPGSNQSYLGSNGWASYQYSSTGTYTIVNPNLALAQGPANGQTYLSTVMQLDLAGKTVADIPGAWSKENLKAITFPVGSILYLPRLTSVADYYTLSSDRPLTCIPSGSCNQNTFASIDDLISAHLTAGTSGVSNHLSWLDLDLTFDTPNATTTGGTVTLWKNSRVTCTKRINGYSCLGSGPSTYSKIGSAPYEIRTVNGERILLILTPSNWDQGRNPIYSMRAGVMYTGKFSPAGMTDTSSLYFNRTAMDALVAAWGKSAIPN
;
A
#
# COMPACT_ATOMS: atom_id res chain seq x y z
N MET A 1 -17.51 -1.10 17.90
CA MET A 1 -16.59 -0.57 18.93
C MET A 1 -15.17 -0.79 18.43
N ILE A 2 -14.45 0.29 18.13
CA ILE A 2 -13.09 0.23 17.57
C ILE A 2 -12.17 -0.27 18.68
N VAL A 3 -11.90 -1.57 18.71
CA VAL A 3 -10.84 -2.13 19.55
C VAL A 3 -9.54 -1.94 18.77
N GLY A 4 -8.79 -0.92 19.18
CA GLY A 4 -7.61 -0.44 18.48
C GLY A 4 -6.43 -1.39 18.57
N ASN A 5 -5.70 -1.48 17.46
CA ASN A 5 -4.34 -2.00 17.32
C ASN A 5 -3.34 -1.23 18.21
N GLY A 6 -3.40 -1.37 19.53
CA GLY A 6 -2.35 -0.90 20.45
C GLY A 6 -2.01 0.59 20.38
N LYS A 7 -2.87 1.44 19.79
CA LYS A 7 -2.73 2.90 19.82
C LYS A 7 -3.49 3.47 21.02
N PRO A 8 -2.93 4.45 21.76
CA PRO A 8 -3.65 5.12 22.84
C PRO A 8 -4.99 5.66 22.34
N LEU A 9 -6.04 5.53 23.15
CA LEU A 9 -7.39 6.06 22.88
C LEU A 9 -7.34 7.54 22.41
N ALA A 10 -6.40 8.32 22.93
CA ALA A 10 -6.15 9.72 22.56
C ALA A 10 -5.86 9.94 21.07
N ASP A 11 -5.16 9.03 20.40
CA ASP A 11 -4.81 9.15 18.98
C ASP A 11 -6.01 8.82 18.09
N ALA A 12 -6.79 7.80 18.47
CA ALA A 12 -8.04 7.47 17.80
C ALA A 12 -9.03 8.63 17.90
N GLN A 13 -9.15 9.22 19.10
CA GLN A 13 -9.96 10.42 19.30
C GLN A 13 -9.45 11.61 18.49
N THR A 14 -8.13 11.84 18.44
CA THR A 14 -7.53 12.91 17.63
C THR A 14 -7.81 12.70 16.15
N SER A 15 -7.65 11.47 15.64
CA SER A 15 -7.95 11.12 14.25
C SER A 15 -9.43 11.35 13.91
N VAL A 16 -10.35 10.98 14.82
CA VAL A 16 -11.77 11.27 14.66
C VAL A 16 -12.03 12.77 14.62
N ARG A 17 -11.44 13.56 15.53
CA ARG A 17 -11.57 15.03 15.54
C ARG A 17 -11.08 15.65 14.24
N THR A 18 -9.88 15.28 13.78
CA THR A 18 -9.32 15.78 12.52
C THR A 18 -10.19 15.42 11.32
N ARG A 19 -10.64 14.16 11.22
CA ARG A 19 -11.47 13.69 10.08
C ARG A 19 -12.84 14.34 10.05
N LEU A 20 -13.42 14.65 11.21
CA LEU A 20 -14.72 15.31 11.34
C LEU A 20 -14.61 16.84 11.44
N ASN A 21 -13.41 17.39 11.33
CA ASN A 21 -13.08 18.81 11.50
C ASN A 21 -13.65 19.40 12.81
N LEU A 22 -13.37 18.73 13.92
CA LEU A 22 -13.80 19.12 15.27
C LEU A 22 -12.65 19.83 16.00
N PRO A 23 -12.95 20.82 16.86
CA PRO A 23 -11.96 21.41 17.75
C PRO A 23 -11.21 20.35 18.58
N SER A 24 -9.91 20.56 18.82
CA SER A 24 -9.07 19.66 19.61
C SER A 24 -9.58 19.41 21.04
N SER A 25 -10.28 20.40 21.61
CA SER A 25 -10.93 20.34 22.92
C SER A 25 -12.26 19.56 22.95
N THR A 26 -12.73 19.05 21.81
CA THR A 26 -14.01 18.35 21.75
C THR A 26 -13.92 17.01 22.49
N ASP A 27 -14.63 16.88 23.61
CA ASP A 27 -14.79 15.62 24.31
C ASP A 27 -15.74 14.70 23.53
N LEU A 28 -15.19 13.66 22.91
CA LEU A 28 -15.96 12.71 22.11
C LEU A 28 -16.85 11.78 22.97
N HIS A 29 -16.68 11.79 24.31
CA HIS A 29 -17.45 10.96 25.23
C HIS A 29 -18.72 11.68 25.73
N GLN A 30 -18.67 13.00 25.91
CA GLN A 30 -19.80 13.79 26.42
C GLN A 30 -20.37 14.83 25.44
N ASN A 31 -19.57 15.44 24.56
CA ASN A 31 -20.03 16.58 23.75
C ASN A 31 -21.01 16.21 22.64
N PHE A 32 -21.13 14.93 22.24
CA PHE A 32 -22.18 14.49 21.31
C PHE A 32 -23.58 14.46 21.95
N ILE A 33 -23.66 14.33 23.27
CA ILE A 33 -24.93 14.29 24.01
C ILE A 33 -25.21 15.65 24.68
N ALA A 34 -24.17 16.35 25.16
CA ALA A 34 -24.33 17.56 25.97
C ALA A 34 -24.31 18.89 25.19
N ASN A 35 -23.63 18.97 24.04
CA ASN A 35 -23.66 20.17 23.20
C ASN A 35 -24.73 19.96 22.13
N ASN A 36 -25.85 20.70 22.23
CA ASN A 36 -26.96 20.72 21.27
C ASN A 36 -26.54 21.36 19.93
N ASN A 37 -25.43 20.92 19.36
CA ASN A 37 -24.81 21.41 18.14
C ASN A 37 -25.48 20.72 16.95
N THR A 38 -26.43 21.41 16.33
CA THR A 38 -27.23 20.94 15.20
C THR A 38 -26.37 20.41 14.07
N ALA A 39 -25.24 21.08 13.75
CA ALA A 39 -24.35 20.63 12.68
C ALA A 39 -23.71 19.27 12.98
N LEU A 40 -23.31 19.00 14.23
CA LEU A 40 -22.77 17.70 14.63
C LEU A 40 -23.83 16.61 14.65
N HIS A 41 -25.04 16.94 15.11
CA HIS A 41 -26.17 16.02 15.10
C HIS A 41 -26.55 15.61 13.67
N ASN A 42 -26.64 16.60 12.76
CA ASN A 42 -26.93 16.36 11.34
C ASN A 42 -25.86 15.50 10.67
N ARG A 43 -24.58 15.73 10.98
CA ARG A 43 -23.47 14.88 10.51
C ARG A 43 -23.59 13.46 11.03
N ALA A 44 -23.89 13.27 12.31
CA ALA A 44 -24.07 11.95 12.90
C ALA A 44 -25.23 11.18 12.26
N ILE A 45 -26.36 11.84 12.00
CA ILE A 45 -27.52 11.24 11.30
C ILE A 45 -27.14 10.81 9.88
N ALA A 46 -26.47 11.69 9.12
CA ALA A 46 -26.06 11.37 7.75
C ALA A 46 -25.08 10.17 7.72
N ILE A 47 -24.10 10.14 8.62
CA ILE A 47 -23.14 9.04 8.75
C ILE A 47 -23.87 7.74 9.12
N ALA A 48 -24.73 7.77 10.15
CA ALA A 48 -25.43 6.58 10.63
C ALA A 48 -26.37 6.01 9.56
N HIS A 49 -27.09 6.87 8.84
CA HIS A 49 -27.98 6.46 7.74
C HIS A 49 -27.19 5.86 6.57
N LEU A 50 -26.05 6.44 6.22
CA LEU A 50 -25.17 5.91 5.17
C LEU A 50 -24.61 4.53 5.54
N ILE A 51 -24.14 4.36 6.78
CA ILE A 51 -23.68 3.05 7.28
C ILE A 51 -24.81 2.03 7.20
N GLY A 52 -26.01 2.39 7.69
CA GLY A 52 -27.18 1.50 7.68
C GLY A 52 -27.51 1.02 6.28
N LYS A 53 -27.58 1.93 5.30
CA LYS A 53 -27.84 1.54 3.91
C LYS A 53 -26.76 0.66 3.30
N ALA A 54 -25.49 0.99 3.52
CA ALA A 54 -24.40 0.18 3.01
C ALA A 54 -24.37 -1.21 3.70
N PHE A 55 -24.74 -1.29 4.98
CA PHE A 55 -24.87 -2.55 5.71
C PHE A 55 -25.99 -3.42 5.16
N ASP A 56 -27.19 -2.84 4.99
CA ASP A 56 -28.37 -3.56 4.48
C ASP A 56 -28.12 -4.06 3.06
N GLY A 57 -27.51 -3.25 2.19
CA GLY A 57 -27.14 -3.68 0.85
C GLY A 57 -26.06 -4.76 0.85
N ALA A 58 -25.07 -4.70 1.75
CA ALA A 58 -24.05 -5.74 1.88
C ALA A 58 -24.64 -7.07 2.36
N LYS A 59 -25.65 -7.03 3.23
CA LYS A 59 -26.37 -8.23 3.71
C LYS A 59 -27.09 -9.00 2.61
N LEU A 60 -27.44 -8.34 1.51
CA LEU A 60 -28.12 -8.98 0.38
C LEU A 60 -27.17 -9.77 -0.52
N VAL A 61 -25.85 -9.63 -0.36
CA VAL A 61 -24.86 -10.42 -1.10
C VAL A 61 -24.62 -11.74 -0.37
N GLY A 62 -24.76 -12.86 -1.08
CA GLY A 62 -24.90 -14.21 -0.53
C GLY A 62 -23.96 -14.59 0.64
N SER A 63 -24.46 -15.39 1.59
CA SER A 63 -23.76 -15.93 2.77
C SER A 63 -23.00 -14.91 3.66
N THR A 64 -23.20 -13.61 3.47
CA THR A 64 -22.51 -12.55 4.24
C THR A 64 -23.08 -12.45 5.66
N ASN A 65 -22.20 -12.62 6.67
CA ASN A 65 -22.59 -12.47 8.08
C ASN A 65 -22.61 -10.99 8.52
N ASP A 66 -23.17 -10.69 9.71
CA ASP A 66 -23.26 -9.32 10.24
C ASP A 66 -21.91 -8.63 10.38
N ARG A 67 -20.87 -9.40 10.73
CA ARG A 67 -19.53 -8.87 10.93
C ARG A 67 -18.94 -8.39 9.60
N GLU A 68 -19.09 -9.18 8.53
CA GLU A 68 -18.67 -8.84 7.18
C GLU A 68 -19.44 -7.64 6.62
N ALA A 69 -20.77 -7.64 6.73
CA ALA A 69 -21.60 -6.54 6.26
C ALA A 69 -21.26 -5.21 6.97
N LEU A 70 -20.98 -5.25 8.28
CA LEU A 70 -20.58 -4.06 9.03
C LEU A 70 -19.20 -3.56 8.61
N PHE A 71 -18.22 -4.45 8.40
CA PHE A 71 -16.90 -4.05 7.91
C PHE A 71 -16.96 -3.46 6.49
N ALA A 72 -17.77 -4.04 5.61
CA ALA A 72 -18.02 -3.51 4.27
C ALA A 72 -18.62 -2.10 4.32
N ALA A 73 -19.63 -1.89 5.16
CA ALA A 73 -20.28 -0.59 5.35
C ALA A 73 -19.33 0.48 5.91
N LEU A 74 -18.48 0.11 6.87
CA LEU A 74 -17.48 1.03 7.44
C LEU A 74 -16.38 1.39 6.45
N THR A 75 -15.93 0.43 5.64
CA THR A 75 -14.94 0.66 4.57
C THR A 75 -15.50 1.60 3.50
N TYR A 76 -16.75 1.35 3.10
CA TYR A 76 -17.48 2.23 2.20
C TYR A 76 -17.58 3.66 2.74
N LEU A 77 -17.91 3.83 4.02
CA LEU A 77 -17.97 5.14 4.65
C LEU A 77 -16.61 5.85 4.63
N GLN A 78 -15.51 5.15 4.91
CA GLN A 78 -14.17 5.76 4.90
C GLN A 78 -13.83 6.36 3.55
N ASN A 79 -14.19 5.67 2.46
CA ASN A 79 -13.95 6.15 1.10
C ASN A 79 -14.86 7.31 0.70
N ASN A 80 -16.03 7.44 1.33
CA ASN A 80 -17.07 8.40 0.96
C ASN A 80 -17.35 9.46 2.04
N VAL A 81 -16.50 9.59 3.06
CA VAL A 81 -16.72 10.52 4.18
C VAL A 81 -16.83 11.98 3.71
N SER A 82 -16.11 12.36 2.65
CA SER A 82 -16.18 13.68 2.02
C SER A 82 -17.52 13.92 1.31
N VAL A 83 -18.17 12.87 0.81
CA VAL A 83 -19.53 12.93 0.26
C VAL A 83 -20.52 13.17 1.41
N VAL A 84 -20.36 12.48 2.54
CA VAL A 84 -21.20 12.71 3.73
C VAL A 84 -21.09 14.14 4.22
N GLN A 85 -19.88 14.71 4.22
CA GLN A 85 -19.66 16.10 4.60
C GLN A 85 -20.31 17.11 3.65
N ARG A 86 -20.42 16.79 2.35
CA ARG A 86 -21.10 17.63 1.36
C ARG A 86 -22.63 17.55 1.40
N VAL A 87 -23.19 16.50 2.00
CA VAL A 87 -24.65 16.29 2.09
C VAL A 87 -25.26 16.93 3.35
N VAL A 88 -24.43 17.35 4.31
CA VAL A 88 -24.89 17.86 5.60
C VAL A 88 -24.98 19.38 5.59
N ASP A 89 -26.22 19.88 5.60
CA ASP A 89 -26.53 21.29 5.85
C ASP A 89 -26.83 21.53 7.33
N ALA A 90 -26.43 22.70 7.85
CA ALA A 90 -26.53 23.04 9.27
C ALA A 90 -27.98 23.07 9.80
N ASP A 91 -28.98 23.25 8.93
CA ASP A 91 -30.39 23.49 9.30
C ASP A 91 -31.40 22.57 8.59
N SER A 92 -31.02 21.33 8.24
CA SER A 92 -31.95 20.36 7.64
C SER A 92 -32.61 19.45 8.70
N SER A 93 -33.89 19.12 8.53
CA SER A 93 -34.57 18.11 9.34
C SER A 93 -33.98 16.70 9.10
N ASN A 94 -34.13 15.80 10.07
CA ASN A 94 -33.63 14.42 9.98
C ASN A 94 -34.11 13.71 8.70
N ALA A 95 -35.36 13.93 8.28
CA ALA A 95 -35.92 13.35 7.06
C ALA A 95 -35.27 13.91 5.79
N ALA A 96 -35.04 15.23 5.74
CA ALA A 96 -34.39 15.88 4.61
C ALA A 96 -32.93 15.41 4.44
N ILE A 97 -32.21 15.21 5.56
CA ILE A 97 -30.84 14.68 5.55
C ILE A 97 -30.83 13.26 4.96
N ARG A 98 -31.71 12.37 5.45
CA ARG A 98 -31.79 10.99 4.94
C ARG A 98 -32.13 10.94 3.45
N ALA A 99 -33.07 11.76 2.99
CA ALA A 99 -33.43 11.84 1.57
C ALA A 99 -32.27 12.31 0.69
N LYS A 100 -31.48 13.30 1.15
CA LYS A 100 -30.28 13.75 0.43
C LYS A 100 -29.19 12.67 0.41
N VAL A 101 -29.00 11.95 1.52
CA VAL A 101 -28.08 10.80 1.56
C VAL A 101 -28.52 9.72 0.59
N ASP A 102 -29.82 9.42 0.54
CA ASP A 102 -30.40 8.44 -0.39
C ASP A 102 -30.16 8.81 -1.86
N ALA A 103 -30.36 10.08 -2.20
CA ALA A 103 -30.09 10.59 -3.54
C ALA A 103 -28.59 10.52 -3.89
N ALA A 104 -27.71 10.86 -2.95
CA ALA A 104 -26.27 10.76 -3.15
C ALA A 104 -25.80 9.31 -3.32
N PHE A 105 -26.42 8.36 -2.62
CA PHE A 105 -26.05 6.95 -2.59
C PHE A 105 -26.19 6.23 -3.93
N VAL A 106 -27.03 6.76 -4.83
CA VAL A 106 -27.27 6.20 -6.16
C VAL A 106 -26.46 6.89 -7.27
N LEU A 107 -25.68 7.92 -6.94
CA LEU A 107 -24.85 8.62 -7.93
C LEU A 107 -23.68 7.75 -8.39
N ALA A 108 -23.37 7.83 -9.68
CA ALA A 108 -22.21 7.18 -10.27
C ALA A 108 -20.92 7.67 -9.58
N GLY A 109 -20.07 6.72 -9.15
CA GLY A 109 -18.86 6.99 -8.39
C GLY A 109 -19.05 7.07 -6.86
N ILE A 110 -20.31 7.07 -6.38
CA ILE A 110 -20.65 6.97 -4.96
C ILE A 110 -21.30 5.61 -4.68
N ALA A 111 -22.11 5.07 -5.59
CA ALA A 111 -22.81 3.79 -5.39
C ALA A 111 -21.86 2.65 -4.93
N PRO A 112 -22.21 1.88 -3.88
CA PRO A 112 -21.34 0.84 -3.36
C PRO A 112 -21.21 -0.33 -4.34
N ASN A 113 -19.97 -0.78 -4.57
CA ASN A 113 -19.72 -2.10 -5.16
C ASN A 113 -19.68 -3.14 -4.03
N TYR A 114 -20.84 -3.72 -3.71
CA TYR A 114 -20.99 -4.61 -2.56
C TYR A 114 -20.13 -5.88 -2.66
N GLU A 115 -19.97 -6.45 -3.85
CA GLU A 115 -19.13 -7.64 -4.05
C GLU A 115 -17.68 -7.37 -3.64
N ASN A 116 -17.10 -6.25 -4.10
CA ASN A 116 -15.74 -5.86 -3.73
C ASN A 116 -15.60 -5.52 -2.24
N LEU A 117 -16.57 -4.78 -1.68
CA LEU A 117 -16.55 -4.39 -0.26
C LEU A 117 -16.65 -5.61 0.66
N ILE A 118 -17.42 -6.62 0.29
CA ILE A 118 -17.57 -7.85 1.07
C ILE A 118 -16.37 -8.75 0.91
N ALA A 119 -15.78 -8.83 -0.30
CA ALA A 119 -14.51 -9.49 -0.49
C ALA A 119 -13.45 -8.90 0.46
N GLU A 120 -13.36 -7.57 0.55
CA GLU A 120 -12.47 -6.84 1.48
C GLU A 120 -12.80 -7.09 2.96
N ALA A 121 -14.09 -7.10 3.31
CA ALA A 121 -14.53 -7.39 4.67
C ALA A 121 -14.22 -8.82 5.11
N ARG A 122 -14.37 -9.80 4.21
CA ARG A 122 -14.03 -11.21 4.47
C ARG A 122 -12.55 -11.38 4.77
N VAL A 123 -11.67 -10.66 4.08
CA VAL A 123 -10.22 -10.62 4.39
C VAL A 123 -9.97 -10.28 5.85
N THR A 124 -10.75 -9.35 6.40
CA THR A 124 -10.50 -8.77 7.72
C THR A 124 -11.23 -9.55 8.83
N THR A 125 -12.31 -10.24 8.49
CA THR A 125 -13.22 -10.87 9.47
C THR A 125 -13.06 -12.38 9.57
N THR A 126 -12.58 -13.05 8.52
CA THR A 126 -12.31 -14.49 8.50
C THR A 126 -10.90 -14.85 9.00
N VAL A 127 -10.08 -13.84 9.28
CA VAL A 127 -8.71 -14.00 9.77
C VAL A 127 -8.67 -13.93 11.29
N SER A 128 -7.83 -14.77 11.89
CA SER A 128 -7.54 -14.73 13.34
C SER A 128 -6.20 -14.05 13.57
N SER A 129 -6.00 -13.44 14.74
CA SER A 129 -4.66 -12.97 15.11
C SER A 129 -3.76 -14.18 15.40
N ALA A 130 -2.52 -14.13 14.93
CA ALA A 130 -1.52 -15.14 15.23
C ALA A 130 -0.35 -14.49 15.96
N ALA A 131 0.28 -15.27 16.85
CA ALA A 131 1.49 -14.81 17.49
C ALA A 131 2.63 -14.70 16.46
N ILE A 132 3.41 -13.63 16.51
CA ILE A 132 4.51 -13.43 15.54
C ILE A 132 5.60 -14.50 15.70
N SER A 133 5.78 -15.00 16.93
CA SER A 133 6.62 -16.15 17.20
C SER A 133 6.19 -17.39 16.41
N THR A 134 4.90 -17.57 16.12
CA THR A 134 4.40 -18.69 15.32
C THR A 134 4.97 -18.67 13.90
N ILE A 135 5.00 -17.50 13.23
CA ILE A 135 5.62 -17.39 11.89
C ILE A 135 7.11 -17.69 11.95
N LEU A 136 7.80 -17.06 12.90
CA LEU A 136 9.25 -17.13 12.99
C LEU A 136 9.71 -18.55 13.33
N ASN A 137 8.99 -19.25 14.21
CA ASN A 137 9.33 -20.62 14.62
C ASN A 137 8.86 -21.68 13.61
N ASN A 138 7.72 -21.48 12.94
CA ASN A 138 7.19 -22.48 12.00
C ASN A 138 7.77 -22.39 10.59
N VAL A 139 8.61 -21.39 10.33
CA VAL A 139 9.14 -21.04 9.00
C VAL A 139 8.01 -20.59 8.05
N ALA A 140 8.17 -19.41 7.47
CA ALA A 140 7.24 -18.89 6.48
C ALA A 140 7.92 -18.63 5.14
N TYR A 141 7.12 -18.61 4.08
CA TYR A 141 7.56 -18.43 2.71
C TYR A 141 6.80 -17.28 2.07
N ALA A 142 7.51 -16.25 1.63
CA ALA A 142 6.93 -15.20 0.81
C ALA A 142 7.20 -15.52 -0.66
N ALA A 143 6.14 -15.65 -1.45
CA ALA A 143 6.24 -15.87 -2.88
C ALA A 143 6.18 -14.52 -3.61
N SER A 144 7.22 -14.21 -4.38
CA SER A 144 7.15 -13.10 -5.34
C SER A 144 6.21 -13.49 -6.47
N CYS A 145 5.57 -12.49 -7.09
CA CYS A 145 4.79 -12.67 -8.32
C CYS A 145 3.45 -13.41 -8.23
N LEU A 146 3.03 -13.86 -7.05
CA LEU A 146 1.72 -14.49 -6.85
C LEU A 146 0.55 -13.58 -7.28
N LEU A 147 0.68 -12.28 -6.99
CA LEU A 147 -0.31 -11.24 -7.30
C LEU A 147 0.07 -10.40 -8.54
N GLU A 148 1.13 -10.76 -9.28
CA GLU A 148 1.69 -9.95 -10.37
C GLU A 148 1.63 -10.62 -11.75
N SER A 149 0.78 -10.08 -12.64
CA SER A 149 0.56 -10.65 -13.98
C SER A 149 1.80 -10.54 -14.86
N SER A 150 2.58 -9.47 -14.67
CA SER A 150 3.76 -9.12 -15.47
C SER A 150 4.98 -10.00 -15.23
N CYS A 151 5.03 -10.76 -14.13
CA CYS A 151 6.16 -11.62 -13.85
C CYS A 151 6.22 -12.81 -14.81
N SER A 152 7.39 -12.98 -15.44
CA SER A 152 7.74 -14.10 -16.31
C SER A 152 8.50 -15.23 -15.58
N TYR A 153 8.89 -15.02 -14.32
CA TYR A 153 9.62 -15.99 -13.50
C TYR A 153 9.08 -16.01 -12.06
N PHE A 154 9.40 -17.05 -11.30
CA PHE A 154 9.11 -17.14 -9.86
C PHE A 154 10.37 -17.02 -9.05
N SER A 155 10.23 -16.33 -7.93
CA SER A 155 11.17 -16.40 -6.83
C SER A 155 10.40 -16.44 -5.52
N TYR A 156 11.02 -16.98 -4.49
CA TYR A 156 10.46 -16.97 -3.15
C TYR A 156 11.53 -16.76 -2.09
N MET A 157 11.11 -16.29 -0.93
CA MET A 157 11.93 -16.04 0.22
C MET A 157 11.44 -16.89 1.39
N ARG A 158 12.33 -17.69 1.99
CA ARG A 158 12.11 -18.39 3.26
C ARG A 158 12.52 -17.49 4.41
N VAL A 159 11.66 -17.36 5.41
CA VAL A 159 11.86 -16.60 6.65
C VAL A 159 11.81 -17.55 7.84
N ALA A 160 12.85 -17.56 8.67
CA ALA A 160 12.91 -18.39 9.87
C ALA A 160 13.60 -17.64 11.02
N GLY A 161 13.05 -17.74 12.23
CA GLY A 161 13.75 -17.33 13.45
C GLY A 161 14.94 -18.24 13.71
N GLN A 162 16.05 -17.67 14.19
CA GLN A 162 17.19 -18.49 14.61
C GLN A 162 16.90 -19.11 15.98
N SER A 163 16.99 -20.44 16.05
CA SER A 163 16.84 -21.17 17.31
C SER A 163 17.98 -20.80 18.28
N GLY A 164 17.62 -20.50 19.53
CA GLY A 164 18.60 -20.16 20.57
C GLY A 164 19.12 -18.72 20.57
N GLN A 165 18.74 -17.88 19.60
CA GLN A 165 19.05 -16.45 19.59
C GLN A 165 17.77 -15.62 19.53
N SER A 166 17.33 -15.11 20.68
CA SER A 166 16.19 -14.21 20.74
C SER A 166 16.44 -12.98 19.88
N GLY A 167 15.60 -12.78 18.87
CA GLY A 167 15.56 -11.55 18.08
C GLY A 167 16.41 -11.53 16.82
N GLN A 168 16.82 -12.67 16.28
CA GLN A 168 17.40 -12.79 14.94
C GLN A 168 16.55 -13.67 14.02
N SER A 169 16.31 -13.18 12.80
CA SER A 169 15.68 -13.94 11.71
C SER A 169 16.66 -14.15 10.57
N THR A 170 16.48 -15.24 9.84
CA THR A 170 17.20 -15.58 8.62
C THR A 170 16.29 -15.49 7.41
N PHE A 171 16.86 -15.03 6.31
CA PHE A 171 16.22 -14.87 5.01
C PHE A 171 17.03 -15.66 3.99
N ALA A 172 16.37 -16.60 3.30
CA ALA A 172 16.98 -17.36 2.21
C ALA A 172 16.12 -17.19 0.96
N TYR A 173 16.74 -16.74 -0.13
CA TYR A 173 16.06 -16.43 -1.38
C TYR A 173 16.31 -17.53 -2.40
N TYR A 174 15.30 -17.82 -3.20
CA TYR A 174 15.32 -18.89 -4.20
C TYR A 174 14.69 -18.42 -5.50
N THR A 175 15.25 -18.85 -6.64
CA THR A 175 14.69 -18.62 -7.97
C THR A 175 14.71 -19.88 -8.81
N LEU A 176 13.81 -19.99 -9.78
CA LEU A 176 13.79 -21.11 -10.71
C LEU A 176 14.83 -20.88 -11.80
N THR A 177 15.82 -21.76 -11.89
CA THR A 177 16.85 -21.75 -12.95
C THR A 177 16.68 -23.02 -13.79
N GLY A 178 16.16 -22.88 -15.00
CA GLY A 178 15.75 -24.02 -15.82
C GLY A 178 14.60 -24.78 -15.13
N THR A 179 14.85 -26.02 -14.71
CA THR A 179 13.89 -26.86 -13.97
C THR A 179 14.19 -27.00 -12.48
N ASN A 180 15.23 -26.33 -11.97
CA ASN A 180 15.72 -26.51 -10.59
C ASN A 180 15.63 -25.21 -9.79
N TRP A 181 15.27 -25.32 -8.51
CA TRP A 181 15.34 -24.20 -7.56
C TRP A 181 16.78 -24.01 -7.09
N ALA A 182 17.29 -22.81 -7.23
CA ALA A 182 18.61 -22.43 -6.76
C ALA A 182 18.50 -21.32 -5.71
N SER A 183 19.30 -21.41 -4.65
CA SER A 183 19.45 -20.29 -3.73
C SER A 183 20.18 -19.15 -4.45
N ILE A 184 19.72 -17.93 -4.21
CA ILE A 184 20.34 -16.73 -4.75
C ILE A 184 20.67 -15.76 -3.62
N VAL A 185 21.73 -14.98 -3.81
CA VAL A 185 21.93 -13.75 -3.07
C VAL A 185 21.26 -12.66 -3.87
N PRO A 186 20.23 -11.97 -3.35
CA PRO A 186 19.62 -10.86 -4.07
C PRO A 186 20.69 -9.81 -4.39
N GLY A 187 20.77 -9.38 -5.65
CA GLY A 187 21.27 -8.03 -5.93
C GLY A 187 20.32 -7.02 -5.28
N SER A 188 20.68 -5.80 -4.93
CA SER A 188 21.71 -4.92 -5.45
C SER A 188 21.99 -3.79 -4.43
N ASN A 189 23.04 -3.01 -4.69
CA ASN A 189 23.46 -1.83 -3.92
C ASN A 189 22.41 -0.70 -3.98
N GLN A 190 21.36 -0.82 -3.18
CA GLN A 190 20.49 0.30 -2.89
C GLN A 190 21.16 1.21 -1.86
N SER A 191 20.69 2.45 -1.77
CA SER A 191 21.07 3.32 -0.66
C SER A 191 19.88 3.64 0.20
N TYR A 192 20.14 3.79 1.49
CA TYR A 192 19.20 4.36 2.44
C TYR A 192 19.79 5.65 3.00
N LEU A 193 18.92 6.57 3.42
CA LEU A 193 19.37 7.78 4.09
C LEU A 193 19.56 7.51 5.58
N GLY A 194 20.81 7.38 6.00
CA GLY A 194 21.19 7.28 7.40
C GLY A 194 21.44 8.65 8.02
N SER A 195 21.81 8.66 9.31
CA SER A 195 22.18 9.88 10.05
C SER A 195 23.37 10.64 9.43
N ASN A 196 24.22 9.93 8.69
CA ASN A 196 25.45 10.46 8.08
C ASN A 196 25.33 10.61 6.55
N GLY A 197 24.10 10.68 6.02
CA GLY A 197 23.83 10.77 4.58
C GLY A 197 23.55 9.41 3.92
N TRP A 198 23.69 9.34 2.60
CA TRP A 198 23.40 8.13 1.83
C TRP A 198 24.40 7.01 2.12
N ALA A 199 23.92 5.95 2.75
CA ALA A 199 24.68 4.73 2.99
C ALA A 199 24.23 3.64 2.01
N SER A 200 25.17 2.82 1.55
CA SER A 200 24.82 1.63 0.77
C SER A 200 24.28 0.56 1.70
N TYR A 201 23.26 -0.17 1.25
CA TYR A 201 22.88 -1.43 1.88
C TYR A 201 22.81 -2.53 0.83
N GLN A 202 23.12 -3.74 1.30
CA GLN A 202 22.87 -4.97 0.58
C GLN A 202 21.82 -5.75 1.34
N TYR A 203 21.02 -6.52 0.62
CA TYR A 203 20.11 -7.47 1.24
C TYR A 203 20.91 -8.48 2.05
N SER A 204 20.79 -8.44 3.38
CA SER A 204 21.42 -9.39 4.28
C SER A 204 20.62 -10.69 4.35
N SER A 205 21.31 -11.80 4.58
CA SER A 205 20.67 -13.10 4.88
C SER A 205 20.08 -13.15 6.29
N THR A 206 20.20 -12.08 7.07
CA THR A 206 19.76 -11.98 8.47
C THR A 206 19.06 -10.66 8.74
N GLY A 207 18.11 -10.64 9.66
CA GLY A 207 17.53 -9.42 10.21
C GLY A 207 17.27 -9.58 11.70
N THR A 208 16.71 -8.54 12.31
CA THR A 208 16.42 -8.56 13.74
C THR A 208 14.93 -8.38 13.98
N TYR A 209 14.46 -8.92 15.10
CA TYR A 209 13.12 -8.64 15.58
C TYR A 209 13.10 -8.57 17.11
N THR A 210 12.16 -7.85 17.67
CA THR A 210 11.91 -7.79 19.10
C THR A 210 10.42 -7.99 19.31
N ILE A 211 10.04 -9.06 20.01
CA ILE A 211 8.65 -9.30 20.37
C ILE A 211 8.26 -8.25 21.41
N VAL A 212 7.32 -7.38 21.06
CA VAL A 212 6.77 -6.38 21.98
C VAL A 212 5.66 -7.01 22.81
N ASN A 213 4.80 -7.81 22.17
CA ASN A 213 3.80 -8.66 22.81
C ASN A 213 3.48 -9.84 21.86
N PRO A 214 2.65 -10.83 22.27
CA PRO A 214 2.40 -12.01 21.43
C PRO A 214 1.99 -11.70 19.98
N ASN A 215 1.23 -10.63 19.76
CA ASN A 215 0.68 -10.26 18.45
C ASN A 215 1.46 -9.12 17.76
N LEU A 216 2.55 -8.64 18.36
CA LEU A 216 3.25 -7.42 17.96
C LEU A 216 4.76 -7.57 18.07
N ALA A 217 5.48 -7.27 16.99
CA ALA A 217 6.94 -7.29 16.97
C ALA A 217 7.48 -6.07 16.25
N LEU A 218 8.59 -5.55 16.74
CA LEU A 218 9.43 -4.64 15.99
C LEU A 218 10.34 -5.49 15.12
N ALA A 219 10.31 -5.32 13.80
CA ALA A 219 11.15 -6.06 12.88
C ALA A 219 12.02 -5.09 12.08
N GLN A 220 13.30 -5.42 11.95
CA GLN A 220 14.23 -4.77 11.04
C GLN A 220 14.52 -5.77 9.91
N GLY A 221 14.06 -5.42 8.71
CA GLY A 221 14.21 -6.28 7.54
C GLY A 221 15.67 -6.44 7.07
N PRO A 222 15.93 -7.34 6.12
CA PRO A 222 17.26 -7.60 5.55
C PRO A 222 17.87 -6.42 4.78
N ALA A 223 17.17 -5.29 4.68
CA ALA A 223 17.55 -4.10 3.94
C ALA A 223 18.18 -2.99 4.82
N ASN A 224 18.83 -3.35 5.94
CA ASN A 224 19.48 -2.42 6.89
C ASN A 224 18.63 -1.19 7.29
N GLY A 225 17.46 -1.40 7.92
CA GLY A 225 17.00 -0.38 8.89
C GLY A 225 15.66 0.30 8.66
N GLN A 226 14.79 -0.18 7.77
CA GLN A 226 13.38 0.13 8.00
C GLN A 226 12.87 -0.74 9.15
N THR A 227 12.65 -0.08 10.29
CA THR A 227 12.03 -0.69 11.46
C THR A 227 10.52 -0.61 11.27
N TYR A 228 9.88 -1.76 11.35
CA TYR A 228 8.43 -1.86 11.26
C TYR A 228 7.86 -2.41 12.55
N LEU A 229 6.73 -1.85 12.94
CA LEU A 229 5.81 -2.51 13.83
C LEU A 229 4.99 -3.51 13.01
N SER A 230 5.14 -4.80 13.31
CA SER A 230 4.47 -5.90 12.63
C SER A 230 3.37 -6.46 13.50
N THR A 231 2.18 -6.64 12.94
CA THR A 231 1.11 -7.50 13.49
C THR A 231 0.77 -8.57 12.47
N VAL A 232 0.37 -9.76 12.92
CA VAL A 232 0.10 -10.87 12.01
C VAL A 232 -1.31 -11.38 12.18
N MET A 233 -1.96 -11.57 11.04
CA MET A 233 -3.20 -12.34 10.95
C MET A 233 -2.94 -13.66 10.22
N GLN A 234 -3.71 -14.69 10.51
CA GLN A 234 -3.66 -15.96 9.83
C GLN A 234 -5.02 -16.32 9.24
N LEU A 235 -4.98 -16.94 8.06
CA LEU A 235 -6.12 -17.52 7.36
C LEU A 235 -5.87 -19.01 7.15
N ASP A 236 -6.81 -19.83 7.58
CA ASP A 236 -6.84 -21.24 7.22
C ASP A 236 -7.21 -21.37 5.73
N LEU A 237 -6.38 -22.07 4.98
CA LEU A 237 -6.58 -22.35 3.56
C LEU A 237 -6.99 -23.81 3.30
N ALA A 238 -7.06 -24.68 4.31
CA ALA A 238 -7.40 -26.09 4.11
C ALA A 238 -8.71 -26.27 3.33
N GLY A 239 -8.64 -26.99 2.20
CA GLY A 239 -9.79 -27.25 1.32
C GLY A 239 -10.27 -26.04 0.52
N LYS A 240 -9.64 -24.87 0.69
CA LYS A 240 -9.90 -23.67 -0.10
C LYS A 240 -9.05 -23.66 -1.36
N THR A 241 -9.41 -22.82 -2.30
CA THR A 241 -8.64 -22.56 -3.52
C THR A 241 -7.84 -21.27 -3.41
N VAL A 242 -6.92 -21.07 -4.34
CA VAL A 242 -6.22 -19.78 -4.48
C VAL A 242 -7.20 -18.63 -4.74
N ALA A 243 -8.32 -18.88 -5.41
CA ALA A 243 -9.37 -17.89 -5.62
C ALA A 243 -10.07 -17.46 -4.31
N ASP A 244 -10.05 -18.29 -3.27
CA ASP A 244 -10.63 -17.99 -1.96
C ASP A 244 -9.71 -17.16 -1.08
N ILE A 245 -8.45 -16.96 -1.48
CA ILE A 245 -7.57 -16.03 -0.79
C ILE A 245 -8.03 -14.61 -1.14
N PRO A 246 -8.32 -13.77 -0.13
CA PRO A 246 -8.46 -12.33 -0.25
C PRO A 246 -7.60 -11.66 -1.33
N GLY A 247 -8.21 -10.94 -2.28
CA GLY A 247 -7.50 -10.08 -3.22
C GLY A 247 -7.73 -10.30 -4.70
N ALA A 248 -7.18 -9.40 -5.52
CA ALA A 248 -7.15 -9.58 -6.96
C ALA A 248 -5.96 -10.45 -7.36
N TRP A 249 -6.27 -11.58 -7.97
CA TRP A 249 -5.33 -12.57 -8.49
C TRP A 249 -5.02 -12.28 -9.95
N SER A 250 -3.75 -12.42 -10.31
CA SER A 250 -3.27 -12.08 -11.64
C SER A 250 -2.99 -13.30 -12.52
N LYS A 251 -2.94 -14.50 -11.93
CA LYS A 251 -2.56 -15.76 -12.60
C LYS A 251 -3.74 -16.73 -12.56
N GLU A 252 -4.55 -16.72 -13.62
CA GLU A 252 -5.76 -17.56 -13.76
C GLU A 252 -5.48 -19.05 -13.57
N ASN A 253 -4.32 -19.52 -14.03
CA ASN A 253 -3.90 -20.92 -13.90
C ASN A 253 -3.69 -21.37 -12.44
N LEU A 254 -3.46 -20.45 -11.51
CA LEU A 254 -3.35 -20.78 -10.08
C LEU A 254 -4.70 -20.91 -9.38
N LYS A 255 -5.76 -20.26 -9.91
CA LYS A 255 -7.04 -20.14 -9.20
C LYS A 255 -7.69 -21.48 -8.85
N ALA A 256 -7.46 -22.52 -9.66
CA ALA A 256 -8.04 -23.84 -9.49
C ALA A 256 -7.32 -24.73 -8.47
N ILE A 257 -6.18 -24.29 -7.91
CA ILE A 257 -5.42 -25.10 -6.96
C ILE A 257 -6.17 -25.14 -5.64
N THR A 258 -6.52 -26.34 -5.19
CA THR A 258 -7.03 -26.58 -3.84
C THR A 258 -5.87 -26.79 -2.87
N PHE A 259 -5.87 -26.04 -1.79
CA PHE A 259 -4.88 -26.12 -0.72
C PHE A 259 -5.09 -27.38 0.14
N PRO A 260 -4.01 -28.15 0.42
CA PRO A 260 -4.06 -29.29 1.32
C PRO A 260 -4.45 -28.91 2.75
N VAL A 261 -4.89 -29.91 3.52
CA VAL A 261 -5.14 -29.76 4.97
C VAL A 261 -3.89 -29.24 5.68
N GLY A 262 -4.07 -28.27 6.57
CA GLY A 262 -2.97 -27.62 7.31
C GLY A 262 -2.28 -26.48 6.55
N SER A 263 -2.80 -26.07 5.39
CA SER A 263 -2.32 -24.89 4.67
C SER A 263 -2.73 -23.60 5.39
N ILE A 264 -1.77 -22.71 5.65
CA ILE A 264 -2.00 -21.44 6.35
C ILE A 264 -1.39 -20.29 5.55
N LEU A 265 -2.15 -19.21 5.41
CA LEU A 265 -1.67 -17.92 4.95
C LEU A 265 -1.53 -16.96 6.13
N TYR A 266 -0.35 -16.40 6.30
CA TYR A 266 -0.01 -15.32 7.20
C TYR A 266 -0.03 -13.98 6.45
N LEU A 267 -0.73 -13.02 7.04
CA LEU A 267 -0.91 -11.66 6.56
C LEU A 267 -0.27 -10.70 7.58
N PRO A 268 1.04 -10.41 7.46
CA PRO A 268 1.65 -9.38 8.26
C PRO A 268 1.18 -8.01 7.77
N ARG A 269 0.81 -7.18 8.73
CA ARG A 269 0.65 -5.74 8.55
C ARG A 269 1.86 -5.07 9.18
N LEU A 270 2.67 -4.43 8.35
CA LEU A 270 3.87 -3.71 8.73
C LEU A 270 3.54 -2.23 8.83
N THR A 271 4.00 -1.55 9.86
CA THR A 271 3.84 -0.10 10.03
C THR A 271 5.20 0.51 10.25
N SER A 272 5.62 1.41 9.37
CA SER A 272 6.90 2.11 9.52
C SER A 272 6.91 2.89 10.82
N VAL A 273 7.96 2.75 11.65
CA VAL A 273 8.06 3.53 12.90
C VAL A 273 8.73 4.88 12.70
N ALA A 274 9.41 5.08 11.57
CA ALA A 274 10.12 6.30 11.21
C ALA A 274 10.01 6.55 9.69
N ASP A 275 10.31 7.79 9.30
CA ASP A 275 10.50 8.17 7.90
C ASP A 275 11.67 7.39 7.30
N TYR A 276 11.48 6.83 6.11
CA TYR A 276 12.47 6.02 5.44
C TYR A 276 12.63 6.44 3.99
N TYR A 277 13.88 6.69 3.59
CA TYR A 277 14.26 7.13 2.26
C TYR A 277 15.20 6.10 1.64
N THR A 278 14.91 5.69 0.41
CA THR A 278 15.76 4.77 -0.35
C THR A 278 16.02 5.29 -1.74
N LEU A 279 17.24 5.11 -2.24
CA LEU A 279 17.58 5.28 -3.65
C LEU A 279 17.85 3.92 -4.25
N SER A 280 17.26 3.64 -5.41
CA SER A 280 17.67 2.50 -6.21
C SER A 280 19.00 2.81 -6.90
N SER A 281 19.58 1.80 -7.54
CA SER A 281 20.72 2.01 -8.45
C SER A 281 20.32 2.70 -9.76
N ASP A 282 19.02 2.92 -9.97
CA ASP A 282 18.49 3.43 -11.23
C ASP A 282 18.58 4.95 -11.30
N ARG A 283 18.94 5.42 -12.48
CA ARG A 283 18.86 6.84 -12.82
C ARG A 283 17.43 7.22 -13.20
N PRO A 284 17.05 8.50 -13.10
CA PRO A 284 15.75 8.97 -13.57
C PRO A 284 15.47 8.51 -15.01
N LEU A 285 14.30 7.91 -15.22
CA LEU A 285 13.85 7.46 -16.53
C LEU A 285 13.10 8.61 -17.20
N THR A 286 13.60 9.09 -18.34
CA THR A 286 12.92 10.10 -19.14
C THR A 286 12.30 9.44 -20.35
N CYS A 287 11.02 9.70 -20.56
CA CYS A 287 10.26 9.12 -21.64
C CYS A 287 9.76 10.21 -22.59
N ILE A 288 9.79 9.91 -23.88
CA ILE A 288 9.28 10.79 -24.93
C ILE A 288 7.85 10.35 -25.31
N PRO A 289 7.02 11.21 -25.93
CA PRO A 289 5.63 10.87 -26.25
C PRO A 289 5.44 9.62 -27.12
N SER A 290 6.42 9.30 -27.97
CA SER A 290 6.42 8.07 -28.78
C SER A 290 6.62 6.78 -27.95
N GLY A 291 6.87 6.92 -26.64
CA GLY A 291 6.92 5.85 -25.64
C GLY A 291 8.31 5.24 -25.44
N SER A 292 9.36 5.82 -26.05
CA SER A 292 10.74 5.42 -25.77
C SER A 292 11.20 6.05 -24.47
N CYS A 293 11.85 5.27 -23.61
CA CYS A 293 12.31 5.69 -22.30
C CYS A 293 13.80 5.42 -22.15
N ASN A 294 14.56 6.42 -21.71
CA ASN A 294 16.00 6.32 -21.51
C ASN A 294 16.38 6.78 -20.10
N GLN A 295 17.36 6.12 -19.49
CA GLN A 295 17.94 6.60 -18.25
C GLN A 295 18.85 7.80 -18.51
N ASN A 296 18.58 8.91 -17.83
CA ASN A 296 19.32 10.16 -18.00
C ASN A 296 20.06 10.56 -16.72
N THR A 297 21.14 11.32 -16.90
CA THR A 297 21.90 11.92 -15.79
C THR A 297 21.55 13.39 -15.63
N PHE A 298 21.42 13.83 -14.38
CA PHE A 298 21.20 15.22 -14.00
C PHE A 298 22.26 15.61 -12.97
N ALA A 299 22.76 16.84 -13.04
CA ALA A 299 23.78 17.33 -12.11
C ALA A 299 23.18 17.97 -10.85
N SER A 300 21.88 18.30 -10.86
CA SER A 300 21.16 18.81 -9.70
C SER A 300 19.66 18.49 -9.77
N ILE A 301 18.94 18.66 -8.64
CA ILE A 301 17.47 18.61 -8.60
C ILE A 301 16.87 19.72 -9.48
N ASP A 302 17.52 20.87 -9.49
CA ASP A 302 17.07 22.05 -10.22
C ASP A 302 17.19 21.83 -11.74
N ASP A 303 18.23 21.10 -12.19
CA ASP A 303 18.39 20.66 -13.59
C ASP A 303 17.30 19.66 -14.01
N LEU A 304 17.00 18.69 -13.13
CA LEU A 304 15.94 17.70 -13.37
C LEU A 304 14.59 18.39 -13.58
N ILE A 305 14.25 19.36 -12.70
CA ILE A 305 13.01 20.13 -12.77
C ILE A 305 12.99 20.94 -14.07
N SER A 306 14.07 21.66 -14.36
CA SER A 306 14.19 22.51 -15.55
C SER A 306 14.03 21.73 -16.86
N ALA A 307 14.58 20.51 -16.92
CA ALA A 307 14.51 19.65 -18.10
C ALA A 307 13.10 19.10 -18.39
N HIS A 308 12.18 19.12 -17.41
CA HIS A 308 10.85 18.54 -17.53
C HIS A 308 9.73 19.56 -17.24
N LEU A 309 9.95 20.83 -17.62
CA LEU A 309 8.96 21.90 -17.45
C LEU A 309 7.84 21.83 -18.48
N THR A 310 6.60 22.00 -18.02
CA THR A 310 5.39 22.02 -18.85
C THR A 310 5.23 23.34 -19.65
N ALA A 311 5.87 24.45 -19.22
CA ALA A 311 5.61 25.78 -19.76
C ALA A 311 6.08 25.96 -21.23
N GLY A 312 5.13 26.10 -22.17
CA GLY A 312 5.36 26.62 -23.53
C GLY A 312 5.21 25.64 -24.69
N THR A 313 4.80 24.39 -24.47
CA THR A 313 4.63 23.41 -25.56
C THR A 313 3.17 22.94 -25.69
N SER A 314 2.61 23.05 -26.89
CA SER A 314 1.26 22.55 -27.25
C SER A 314 1.22 21.02 -27.47
N GLY A 315 2.35 20.34 -27.24
CA GLY A 315 2.50 18.89 -27.22
C GLY A 315 3.48 18.50 -26.11
N VAL A 316 3.28 17.32 -25.53
CA VAL A 316 4.08 16.80 -24.41
C VAL A 316 5.55 16.77 -24.82
N SER A 317 6.41 17.61 -24.22
CA SER A 317 7.86 17.37 -24.21
C SER A 317 8.18 16.32 -23.13
N ASN A 318 9.39 15.75 -23.18
CA ASN A 318 9.90 14.69 -22.30
C ASN A 318 9.25 14.66 -20.90
N HIS A 319 8.68 13.53 -20.49
CA HIS A 319 8.15 13.35 -19.14
C HIS A 319 9.11 12.51 -18.31
N LEU A 320 9.12 12.79 -17.01
CA LEU A 320 9.83 12.00 -16.03
C LEU A 320 8.93 10.82 -15.67
N SER A 321 9.45 9.61 -15.86
CA SER A 321 8.74 8.38 -15.59
C SER A 321 9.29 7.70 -14.35
N TRP A 322 8.39 7.29 -13.47
CA TRP A 322 8.68 6.58 -12.26
C TRP A 322 7.72 5.41 -12.13
N LEU A 323 8.19 4.20 -12.41
CA LEU A 323 7.36 2.98 -12.41
C LEU A 323 6.12 3.11 -13.32
N ASP A 324 5.00 3.56 -12.77
CA ASP A 324 3.71 3.75 -13.42
C ASP A 324 3.24 5.22 -13.46
N LEU A 325 4.03 6.14 -12.91
CA LEU A 325 3.72 7.54 -12.80
C LEU A 325 4.57 8.35 -13.78
N ASP A 326 3.90 9.02 -14.71
CA ASP A 326 4.53 9.96 -15.63
C ASP A 326 4.19 11.40 -15.21
N LEU A 327 5.21 12.27 -15.12
CA LEU A 327 5.03 13.64 -14.63
C LEU A 327 5.89 14.68 -15.36
N THR A 328 5.42 15.92 -15.31
CA THR A 328 6.16 17.14 -15.71
C THR A 328 5.97 18.22 -14.64
N PHE A 329 6.88 19.20 -14.56
CA PHE A 329 6.85 20.27 -13.58
C PHE A 329 6.17 21.52 -14.14
N ASP A 330 5.24 22.10 -13.38
CA ASP A 330 4.44 23.22 -13.89
C ASP A 330 5.12 24.58 -13.74
N THR A 331 6.20 24.68 -12.95
CA THR A 331 6.91 25.93 -12.68
C THR A 331 8.43 25.77 -12.84
N PRO A 332 9.12 26.72 -13.49
CA PRO A 332 10.55 26.64 -13.80
C PRO A 332 11.48 26.55 -12.61
N ASN A 333 11.05 27.03 -11.45
CA ASN A 333 11.91 27.16 -10.29
C ASN A 333 11.40 26.27 -9.16
N ALA A 334 12.28 25.41 -8.67
CA ALA A 334 12.14 24.79 -7.36
C ALA A 334 12.18 25.89 -6.30
N THR A 335 11.01 26.30 -5.80
CA THR A 335 11.00 27.13 -4.60
C THR A 335 11.35 26.24 -3.40
N THR A 336 11.97 26.78 -2.35
CA THR A 336 12.23 26.05 -1.10
C THR A 336 10.96 25.50 -0.45
N THR A 337 9.80 26.00 -0.88
CA THR A 337 8.45 25.56 -0.49
C THR A 337 7.82 24.52 -1.41
N GLY A 338 8.51 24.10 -2.49
CA GLY A 338 8.00 23.11 -3.45
C GLY A 338 7.30 23.72 -4.67
N GLY A 339 6.38 22.95 -5.26
CA GLY A 339 5.59 23.36 -6.43
C GLY A 339 4.58 22.29 -6.83
N THR A 340 4.08 22.36 -8.07
CA THR A 340 3.12 21.41 -8.62
C THR A 340 3.71 20.67 -9.81
N VAL A 341 3.43 19.37 -9.89
CA VAL A 341 3.63 18.55 -11.08
C VAL A 341 2.30 18.28 -11.76
N THR A 342 2.28 18.28 -13.10
CA THR A 342 1.20 17.68 -13.88
C THR A 342 1.45 16.18 -13.99
N LEU A 343 0.40 15.39 -13.74
CA LEU A 343 0.42 13.93 -13.86
C LEU A 343 -0.18 13.51 -15.20
N TRP A 344 0.51 12.58 -15.87
CA TRP A 344 0.14 12.06 -17.17
C TRP A 344 -0.16 10.57 -17.08
N LYS A 345 -1.08 10.11 -17.92
CA LYS A 345 -1.34 8.69 -18.13
C LYS A 345 -0.97 8.33 -19.55
N ASN A 346 -0.14 7.31 -19.66
CA ASN A 346 0.09 6.62 -20.91
C ASN A 346 -1.12 5.74 -21.26
N SER A 347 -1.72 5.92 -22.44
CA SER A 347 -2.86 5.12 -22.90
C SER A 347 -2.56 3.62 -23.04
N ARG A 348 -1.28 3.23 -23.09
CA ARG A 348 -0.87 1.82 -23.05
C ARG A 348 -1.03 1.18 -21.67
N VAL A 349 -0.93 1.97 -20.60
CA VAL A 349 -0.77 1.45 -19.25
C VAL A 349 -2.14 1.21 -18.62
N THR A 350 -2.52 -0.07 -18.56
CA THR A 350 -3.72 -0.51 -17.83
C THR A 350 -3.29 -1.02 -16.46
N CYS A 351 -3.84 -0.42 -15.40
CA CYS A 351 -3.52 -0.76 -14.03
C CYS A 351 -4.65 -1.57 -13.39
N THR A 352 -4.38 -2.79 -12.93
CA THR A 352 -5.35 -3.64 -12.20
C THR A 352 -5.13 -3.53 -10.70
N LYS A 353 -6.17 -3.16 -9.93
CA LYS A 353 -6.14 -3.06 -8.46
C LYS A 353 -5.80 -4.41 -7.81
N ARG A 354 -4.88 -4.43 -6.85
CA ARG A 354 -4.46 -5.55 -5.97
C ARG A 354 -4.95 -5.30 -4.54
N ILE A 355 -4.76 -6.27 -3.61
CA ILE A 355 -5.10 -6.11 -2.18
C ILE A 355 -4.58 -4.79 -1.63
N ASN A 356 -3.37 -4.36 -2.03
CA ASN A 356 -2.71 -3.17 -1.48
C ASN A 356 -1.95 -2.32 -2.53
N GLY A 357 -2.33 -2.36 -3.81
CA GLY A 357 -1.64 -1.61 -4.88
C GLY A 357 -2.26 -1.82 -6.25
N TYR A 358 -1.51 -1.63 -7.34
CA TYR A 358 -1.96 -1.81 -8.72
C TYR A 358 -0.86 -2.44 -9.58
N SER A 359 -1.21 -3.35 -10.49
CA SER A 359 -0.31 -3.90 -11.51
C SER A 359 -0.49 -3.14 -12.83
N CYS A 360 0.56 -2.56 -13.40
CA CYS A 360 0.45 -1.76 -14.62
C CYS A 360 1.21 -2.42 -15.79
N LEU A 361 0.56 -2.60 -16.94
CA LEU A 361 1.12 -3.23 -18.16
C LEU A 361 0.73 -2.43 -19.42
N GLY A 362 1.61 -2.38 -20.45
CA GLY A 362 1.28 -1.77 -21.74
C GLY A 362 2.15 -2.19 -22.93
N SER A 363 1.58 -2.21 -24.14
CA SER A 363 2.25 -2.48 -25.43
C SER A 363 1.53 -1.77 -26.61
N GLY A 364 2.27 -1.30 -27.64
CA GLY A 364 1.73 -0.62 -28.86
C GLY A 364 1.64 0.92 -28.75
N PRO A 365 1.57 1.75 -29.81
CA PRO A 365 1.83 3.22 -29.79
C PRO A 365 1.13 4.03 -28.67
N SER A 366 1.84 4.99 -28.04
CA SER A 366 1.40 5.73 -26.84
C SER A 366 0.79 7.08 -27.19
N THR A 367 -0.33 7.39 -26.56
CA THR A 367 -0.84 8.75 -26.39
C THR A 367 -0.86 9.07 -24.90
N TYR A 368 -0.42 10.27 -24.53
CA TYR A 368 -0.40 10.72 -23.15
C TYR A 368 -1.54 11.71 -22.92
N SER A 369 -2.31 11.49 -21.86
CA SER A 369 -3.36 12.41 -21.44
C SER A 369 -3.13 12.88 -20.01
N LYS A 370 -3.42 14.16 -19.76
CA LYS A 370 -3.36 14.74 -18.42
C LYS A 370 -4.42 14.04 -17.55
N ILE A 371 -4.01 13.52 -16.40
CA ILE A 371 -4.90 12.87 -15.43
C ILE A 371 -5.06 13.63 -14.12
N GLY A 372 -4.19 14.61 -13.86
CA GLY A 372 -4.28 15.41 -12.66
C GLY A 372 -3.02 16.22 -12.40
N SER A 373 -2.85 16.59 -11.14
CA SER A 373 -1.67 17.30 -10.62
C SER A 373 -1.41 16.88 -9.18
N ALA A 374 -0.16 16.94 -8.75
CA ALA A 374 0.24 16.69 -7.36
C ALA A 374 1.25 17.74 -6.89
N PRO A 375 1.28 18.06 -5.58
CA PRO A 375 2.35 18.87 -5.06
C PRO A 375 3.67 18.08 -5.02
N TYR A 376 4.78 18.78 -5.12
CA TYR A 376 6.10 18.27 -4.77
C TYR A 376 6.77 19.21 -3.78
N GLU A 377 7.74 18.70 -3.04
CA GLU A 377 8.57 19.50 -2.14
C GLU A 377 10.04 19.08 -2.21
N ILE A 378 10.93 19.98 -1.78
CA ILE A 378 12.35 19.66 -1.63
C ILE A 378 12.68 19.70 -0.14
N ARG A 379 13.02 18.54 0.42
CA ARG A 379 13.46 18.42 1.81
C ARG A 379 14.98 18.40 1.88
N THR A 380 15.53 18.94 2.96
CA THR A 380 16.92 18.68 3.34
C THR A 380 16.91 17.79 4.57
N VAL A 381 17.44 16.58 4.45
CA VAL A 381 17.46 15.57 5.53
C VAL A 381 18.89 15.07 5.67
N ASN A 382 19.48 15.21 6.86
CA ASN A 382 20.87 14.84 7.15
C ASN A 382 21.88 15.41 6.14
N GLY A 383 21.65 16.64 5.67
CA GLY A 383 22.49 17.33 4.68
C GLY A 383 22.18 17.00 3.21
N GLU A 384 21.33 16.01 2.95
CA GLU A 384 20.96 15.60 1.58
C GLU A 384 19.70 16.34 1.11
N ARG A 385 19.74 16.93 -0.08
CA ARG A 385 18.56 17.50 -0.75
C ARG A 385 17.78 16.38 -1.44
N ILE A 386 16.48 16.33 -1.19
CA ILE A 386 15.58 15.28 -1.70
C ILE A 386 14.36 15.94 -2.30
N LEU A 387 14.12 15.72 -3.59
CA LEU A 387 12.87 16.03 -4.24
C LEU A 387 11.87 14.91 -3.95
N LEU A 388 10.72 15.28 -3.40
CA LEU A 388 9.64 14.36 -3.04
C LEU A 388 8.36 14.74 -3.79
N ILE A 389 7.81 13.80 -4.55
CA ILE A 389 6.51 13.97 -5.20
C ILE A 389 5.43 13.46 -4.23
N LEU A 390 4.54 14.33 -3.77
CA LEU A 390 3.51 14.01 -2.78
C LEU A 390 2.28 13.33 -3.42
N THR A 391 2.57 12.33 -4.25
CA THR A 391 1.56 11.43 -4.79
C THR A 391 2.08 10.01 -4.65
N PRO A 392 1.32 9.12 -3.98
CA PRO A 392 1.72 7.75 -3.86
C PRO A 392 1.65 7.06 -5.22
N SER A 393 2.62 6.19 -5.51
CA SER A 393 2.47 5.29 -6.66
C SER A 393 1.46 4.20 -6.36
N ASN A 394 0.80 3.80 -7.44
CA ASN A 394 -0.18 2.74 -7.41
C ASN A 394 0.51 1.38 -7.22
N TRP A 395 1.74 1.20 -7.72
CA TRP A 395 2.46 -0.08 -7.68
C TRP A 395 3.02 -0.42 -6.28
N ASP A 396 3.41 0.60 -5.50
CA ASP A 396 4.20 0.42 -4.27
C ASP A 396 3.50 0.94 -3.00
N GLN A 397 2.19 0.77 -2.94
CA GLN A 397 1.37 0.79 -1.72
C GLN A 397 1.38 2.07 -0.89
N GLY A 398 1.43 3.26 -1.50
CA GLY A 398 1.45 4.51 -0.73
C GLY A 398 2.83 5.13 -0.55
N ARG A 399 3.87 4.53 -1.15
CA ARG A 399 5.21 5.11 -1.18
C ARG A 399 5.26 6.24 -2.21
N ASN A 400 5.95 7.30 -1.85
CA ASN A 400 6.07 8.49 -2.69
C ASN A 400 7.38 8.43 -3.50
N PRO A 401 7.37 8.82 -4.78
CA PRO A 401 8.59 8.96 -5.58
C PRO A 401 9.54 10.00 -4.98
N ILE A 402 10.83 9.68 -4.94
CA ILE A 402 11.88 10.66 -4.63
C ILE A 402 13.00 10.68 -5.67
N TYR A 403 13.70 11.81 -5.72
CA TYR A 403 14.93 12.00 -6.46
C TYR A 403 15.96 12.71 -5.58
N SER A 404 17.19 12.22 -5.57
CA SER A 404 18.27 12.84 -4.80
C SER A 404 19.64 12.55 -5.41
N MET A 405 20.59 13.42 -5.10
CA MET A 405 21.97 13.28 -5.51
C MET A 405 22.69 12.31 -4.57
N ARG A 406 23.47 11.39 -5.14
CA ARG A 406 24.43 10.57 -4.40
C ARG A 406 25.73 10.52 -5.18
N ALA A 407 26.84 10.91 -4.56
CA ALA A 407 28.16 10.95 -5.19
C ALA A 407 28.18 11.66 -6.56
N GLY A 408 27.48 12.81 -6.67
CA GLY A 408 27.44 13.62 -7.89
C GLY A 408 26.52 13.08 -9.01
N VAL A 409 25.74 12.03 -8.75
CA VAL A 409 24.78 11.47 -9.71
C VAL A 409 23.37 11.50 -9.14
N MET A 410 22.39 11.90 -9.96
CA MET A 410 20.97 11.82 -9.62
C MET A 410 20.47 10.38 -9.66
N TYR A 411 19.80 9.96 -8.61
CA TYR A 411 19.11 8.67 -8.54
C TYR A 411 17.63 8.87 -8.27
N THR A 412 16.86 7.86 -8.67
CA THR A 412 15.46 7.75 -8.28
C THR A 412 15.32 6.81 -7.08
N GLY A 413 14.23 6.98 -6.35
CA GLY A 413 14.03 6.28 -5.10
C GLY A 413 12.61 6.33 -4.59
N LYS A 414 12.45 5.91 -3.34
CA LYS A 414 11.17 5.80 -2.65
C LYS A 414 11.23 6.42 -1.26
N PHE A 415 10.15 7.11 -0.89
CA PHE A 415 9.91 7.60 0.47
C PHE A 415 8.71 6.90 1.10
N SER A 416 8.91 6.40 2.32
CA SER A 416 7.86 5.87 3.19
C SER A 416 7.76 6.73 4.45
N PRO A 417 6.65 7.44 4.69
CA PRO A 417 6.49 8.21 5.91
C PRO A 417 6.29 7.31 7.14
N ALA A 418 6.65 7.81 8.31
CA ALA A 418 6.33 7.20 9.58
C ALA A 418 4.81 6.94 9.70
N GLY A 419 4.43 5.81 10.28
CA GLY A 419 3.03 5.39 10.42
C GLY A 419 2.39 4.84 9.14
N MET A 420 3.09 4.88 7.99
CA MET A 420 2.65 4.22 6.77
C MET A 420 2.53 2.71 7.01
N THR A 421 1.37 2.15 6.67
CA THR A 421 1.14 0.71 6.78
C THR A 421 1.32 0.04 5.42
N ASP A 422 2.16 -0.99 5.38
CA ASP A 422 2.43 -1.84 4.23
C ASP A 422 1.88 -3.24 4.54
N THR A 423 1.13 -3.80 3.61
CA THR A 423 0.48 -5.12 3.69
C THR A 423 0.89 -5.99 2.49
N SER A 424 2.03 -5.68 1.88
CA SER A 424 2.41 -6.15 0.54
C SER A 424 2.70 -7.63 0.39
N SER A 425 3.13 -8.29 1.46
CA SER A 425 3.72 -9.61 1.33
C SER A 425 2.81 -10.67 1.97
N LEU A 426 2.30 -11.58 1.13
CA LEU A 426 1.61 -12.79 1.57
C LEU A 426 2.65 -13.82 1.99
N TYR A 427 2.53 -14.35 3.21
CA TYR A 427 3.44 -15.36 3.73
C TYR A 427 2.70 -16.68 3.92
N PHE A 428 3.23 -17.76 3.39
CA PHE A 428 2.62 -19.07 3.44
C PHE A 428 3.41 -19.96 4.40
N ASN A 429 2.73 -20.86 5.10
CA ASN A 429 3.44 -21.98 5.71
C ASN A 429 3.97 -22.94 4.63
N ARG A 430 4.83 -23.89 5.02
CA ARG A 430 5.43 -24.85 4.08
C ARG A 430 4.38 -25.60 3.25
N THR A 431 3.33 -26.13 3.89
CA THR A 431 2.27 -26.89 3.21
C THR A 431 1.58 -26.08 2.10
N ALA A 432 1.22 -24.83 2.39
CA ALA A 432 0.60 -23.96 1.40
C ALA A 432 1.58 -23.58 0.28
N MET A 433 2.85 -23.32 0.62
CA MET A 433 3.88 -22.98 -0.36
C MET A 433 4.21 -24.15 -1.28
N ASP A 434 4.31 -25.38 -0.76
CA ASP A 434 4.56 -26.59 -1.55
C ASP A 434 3.48 -26.79 -2.62
N ALA A 435 2.21 -26.55 -2.28
CA ALA A 435 1.10 -26.62 -3.23
C ALA A 435 1.21 -25.56 -4.34
N LEU A 436 1.60 -24.34 -3.99
CA LEU A 436 1.81 -23.26 -4.96
C LEU A 436 3.00 -23.55 -5.89
N VAL A 437 4.13 -23.98 -5.34
CA VAL A 437 5.35 -24.31 -6.10
C VAL A 437 5.06 -25.46 -7.08
N ALA A 438 4.43 -26.54 -6.61
CA ALA A 438 4.10 -27.70 -7.43
C ALA A 438 3.21 -27.35 -8.65
N ALA A 439 2.33 -26.36 -8.50
CA ALA A 439 1.43 -25.94 -9.57
C ALA A 439 2.06 -24.96 -10.58
N TRP A 440 3.19 -24.33 -10.27
CA TRP A 440 3.95 -23.50 -11.21
C TRP A 440 5.06 -24.26 -11.95
N GLY A 441 5.50 -25.39 -11.42
CA GLY A 441 6.54 -26.25 -12.01
C GLY A 441 6.94 -27.37 -11.05
N LYS A 442 7.75 -28.34 -11.51
CA LYS A 442 8.12 -29.50 -10.67
C LYS A 442 8.70 -29.06 -9.32
N SER A 443 8.09 -29.56 -8.25
CA SER A 443 8.42 -29.28 -6.85
C SER A 443 9.87 -29.66 -6.52
N ALA A 444 10.60 -28.72 -5.93
CA ALA A 444 11.81 -28.99 -5.14
C ALA A 444 12.09 -27.79 -4.21
N ILE A 445 11.31 -27.64 -3.13
CA ILE A 445 11.81 -26.86 -2.00
C ILE A 445 12.94 -27.70 -1.37
N PRO A 446 14.16 -27.17 -1.17
CA PRO A 446 15.21 -27.90 -0.47
C PRO A 446 14.70 -28.33 0.91
N ASN A 447 14.99 -29.58 1.29
CA ASN A 447 14.45 -30.21 2.51
C ASN A 447 14.68 -29.40 3.79
#